data_AF-X0SYR9-F1
#
_entry.id   AF-X0SYR9-F1
#
_cell.length_a   1.000
_cell.length_b   1.000
_cell.length_c   1.000
_cell.angle_alpha   90.00
_cell.angle_beta   90.00
_cell.angle_gamma   90.00
#
_symmetry.space_group_name_H-M   'P 1'
#
loop_
_entity.id
_entity.type
_entity.pdbx_description
1 polymer ?
#
loop_
_entity_poly.entity_id
_entity_poly.type
_entity_poly.pdbx_seq_one_letter_code
_entity_poly.pdbx_strand_id
1 'polypeptide(L)'
;MGYRRRIYFTDKQKADIWDRWHRGESMSSIGRRFDRNSSSIYPLLARTGGIRPPERKRSRLALTLSEREEISRGLRAQLSLRSIARLLRRASSTISREVRRNGGRIGYRATRSDQATWERALRPKPCKLACRRALCRTISSKLERKWSPQQIAGWLKRKHPDDEQHRVSHETIYRSLFIQTRGVLKKELLAHLRATRAIRRSRHASLKRDGLGQIRDAVSIRERPATVEDRAIPGHWEGDLIAGSRNSFIATLVERHSRYVLLAKVPNKNTDTVVTA
;
A
#
# COMPACT_ATOMS: atom_id res chain seq x y z
N MET A 1 -36.72 0.32 -0.59
CA MET A 1 -35.24 0.33 -0.59
C MET A 1 -34.73 -1.07 -0.94
N GLY A 2 -34.18 -1.27 -2.15
CA GLY A 2 -33.66 -2.58 -2.54
C GLY A 2 -32.32 -2.88 -1.87
N TYR A 3 -32.30 -3.84 -0.95
CA TYR A 3 -31.06 -4.34 -0.37
C TYR A 3 -30.19 -4.97 -1.46
N ARG A 4 -29.06 -4.35 -1.78
CA ARG A 4 -28.08 -4.94 -2.70
C ARG A 4 -27.45 -6.16 -2.03
N ARG A 5 -27.57 -7.34 -2.67
CA ARG A 5 -26.98 -8.59 -2.17
C ARG A 5 -25.47 -8.45 -2.00
N ARG A 6 -24.95 -9.04 -0.93
CA ARG A 6 -23.51 -9.13 -0.66
C ARG A 6 -22.86 -9.96 -1.76
N ILE A 7 -21.85 -9.40 -2.41
CA ILE A 7 -21.09 -10.10 -3.46
C ILE A 7 -19.72 -10.48 -2.93
N TYR A 8 -19.31 -11.69 -3.26
CA TYR A 8 -17.95 -12.17 -3.07
C TYR A 8 -17.21 -12.08 -4.39
N PHE A 9 -16.19 -11.23 -4.47
CA PHE A 9 -15.35 -11.13 -5.66
C PHE A 9 -14.59 -12.44 -5.91
N THR A 10 -14.61 -12.91 -7.15
CA THR A 10 -13.74 -14.01 -7.58
C THR A 10 -12.27 -13.60 -7.49
N ASP A 11 -11.34 -14.56 -7.47
CA ASP A 11 -9.93 -14.22 -7.36
C ASP A 11 -9.41 -13.42 -8.57
N LYS A 12 -9.99 -13.66 -9.77
CA LYS A 12 -9.73 -12.85 -10.97
C LYS A 12 -10.21 -11.40 -10.80
N GLN A 13 -11.41 -11.20 -10.25
CA GLN A 13 -11.92 -9.85 -9.95
C GLN A 13 -11.09 -9.14 -8.88
N LYS A 14 -10.70 -9.86 -7.81
CA LYS A 14 -9.80 -9.31 -6.79
C LYS A 14 -8.46 -8.87 -7.39
N ALA A 15 -7.90 -9.65 -8.33
CA ALA A 15 -6.67 -9.30 -9.03
C ALA A 15 -6.84 -8.02 -9.86
N ASP A 16 -7.90 -7.89 -10.66
CA ASP A 16 -8.19 -6.67 -11.45
C ASP A 16 -8.38 -5.44 -10.54
N ILE A 17 -9.10 -5.56 -9.42
CA ILE A 17 -9.24 -4.49 -8.43
C ILE A 17 -7.85 -4.00 -7.95
N TRP A 18 -6.94 -4.93 -7.65
CA TRP A 18 -5.58 -4.59 -7.23
C TRP A 18 -4.75 -3.95 -8.33
N ASP A 19 -4.88 -4.42 -9.58
CA ASP A 19 -4.19 -3.84 -10.73
C ASP A 19 -4.60 -2.37 -10.93
N ARG A 20 -5.90 -2.08 -10.87
CA ARG A 20 -6.45 -0.73 -10.99
C ARG A 20 -6.04 0.18 -9.84
N TRP A 21 -6.13 -0.33 -8.61
CA TRP A 21 -5.65 0.40 -7.44
C TRP A 21 -4.17 0.78 -7.58
N HIS A 22 -3.37 -0.14 -8.10
CA HIS A 22 -1.94 0.10 -8.34
C HIS A 22 -1.71 1.13 -9.46
N ARG A 23 -2.53 1.14 -10.51
CA ARG A 23 -2.51 2.19 -11.56
C ARG A 23 -2.92 3.57 -11.06
N GLY A 24 -3.50 3.64 -9.87
CA GLY A 24 -3.88 4.90 -9.21
C GLY A 24 -5.36 5.25 -9.34
N GLU A 25 -6.19 4.36 -9.89
CA GLU A 25 -7.63 4.58 -10.03
C GLU A 25 -8.29 4.77 -8.65
N SER A 26 -9.33 5.62 -8.60
CA SER A 26 -10.10 5.83 -7.37
C SER A 26 -10.97 4.61 -7.04
N MET A 27 -11.27 4.37 -5.76
CA MET A 27 -12.14 3.26 -5.35
C MET A 27 -13.53 3.38 -5.98
N SER A 28 -14.01 4.61 -6.20
CA SER A 28 -15.29 4.88 -6.87
C SER A 28 -15.24 4.52 -8.36
N SER A 29 -14.14 4.81 -9.04
CA SER A 29 -13.93 4.37 -10.44
C SER A 29 -13.89 2.85 -10.56
N ILE A 30 -13.12 2.21 -9.68
CA ILE A 30 -13.02 0.75 -9.62
C ILE A 30 -14.39 0.13 -9.32
N GLY A 31 -15.12 0.66 -8.34
CA GLY A 31 -16.45 0.18 -7.98
C GLY A 31 -17.44 0.24 -9.14
N ARG A 32 -17.47 1.37 -9.87
CA ARG A 32 -18.37 1.55 -11.03
C ARG A 32 -18.20 0.47 -12.09
N ARG A 33 -16.97 -0.03 -12.32
CA ARG A 33 -16.73 -1.12 -13.27
C ARG A 33 -17.35 -2.46 -12.89
N PHE A 34 -17.71 -2.63 -11.62
CA PHE A 34 -18.39 -3.82 -11.12
C PHE A 34 -19.85 -3.52 -10.74
N ASP A 35 -20.39 -2.37 -11.14
CA ASP A 35 -21.70 -1.84 -10.73
C ASP A 35 -21.85 -1.71 -9.20
N ARG A 36 -20.75 -1.36 -8.52
CA ARG A 36 -20.69 -1.22 -7.05
C ARG A 36 -20.21 0.14 -6.60
N ASN A 37 -20.52 0.45 -5.35
CA ASN A 37 -19.96 1.63 -4.70
C ASN A 37 -18.54 1.33 -4.19
N SER A 38 -17.77 2.38 -3.95
CA SER A 38 -16.44 2.34 -3.34
C SER A 38 -16.38 1.57 -2.01
N SER A 39 -17.50 1.54 -1.26
CA SER A 39 -17.64 0.75 -0.02
C SER A 39 -17.48 -0.75 -0.22
N SER A 40 -17.79 -1.29 -1.40
CA SER A 40 -17.56 -2.70 -1.71
C SER A 40 -16.08 -3.02 -1.97
N ILE A 41 -15.31 -2.03 -2.44
CA ILE A 41 -13.88 -2.17 -2.74
C ILE A 41 -13.03 -2.00 -1.48
N TYR A 42 -13.44 -1.10 -0.59
CA TYR A 42 -12.65 -0.72 0.59
C TYR A 42 -12.22 -1.91 1.48
N PRO A 43 -13.10 -2.87 1.88
CA PRO A 43 -12.70 -3.98 2.74
C PRO A 43 -11.55 -4.83 2.17
N LEU A 44 -11.54 -5.04 0.85
CA LEU A 44 -10.49 -5.81 0.18
C LEU A 44 -9.12 -5.13 0.30
N LEU A 45 -9.08 -3.81 0.09
CA LEU A 45 -7.86 -3.01 0.17
C LEU A 45 -7.42 -2.80 1.63
N ALA A 46 -8.36 -2.46 2.51
CA ALA A 46 -8.13 -2.13 3.92
C ALA A 46 -7.51 -3.30 4.70
N ARG A 47 -7.86 -4.54 4.36
CA ARG A 47 -7.29 -5.75 4.99
C ARG A 47 -5.76 -5.79 4.95
N THR A 48 -5.15 -5.16 3.96
CA THR A 48 -3.70 -5.10 3.77
C THR A 48 -3.17 -3.67 3.74
N GLY A 49 -3.96 -2.71 4.24
CA GLY A 49 -3.57 -1.31 4.30
C GLY A 49 -3.38 -0.65 2.93
N GLY A 50 -4.03 -1.15 1.89
CA GLY A 50 -3.84 -0.68 0.50
C GLY A 50 -2.54 -1.15 -0.16
N ILE A 51 -1.86 -2.13 0.43
CA ILE A 51 -0.62 -2.73 -0.11
C ILE A 51 -0.95 -4.12 -0.65
N ARG A 52 -0.77 -4.32 -1.97
CA ARG A 52 -1.10 -5.59 -2.62
C ARG A 52 -0.31 -6.73 -1.97
N PRO A 53 -0.97 -7.79 -1.48
CA PRO A 53 -0.27 -8.97 -1.00
C PRO A 53 0.46 -9.66 -2.17
N PRO A 54 1.64 -10.26 -1.92
CA PRO A 54 2.33 -11.00 -2.96
C PRO A 54 1.47 -12.16 -3.46
N GLU A 55 1.50 -12.38 -4.77
CA GLU A 55 0.83 -13.52 -5.38
C GLU A 55 1.50 -14.82 -4.89
N ARG A 56 0.70 -15.74 -4.38
CA ARG A 56 1.19 -17.03 -3.91
C ARG A 56 1.32 -17.97 -5.10
N LYS A 57 2.51 -18.54 -5.29
CA LYS A 57 2.78 -19.53 -6.35
C LYS A 57 3.36 -20.78 -5.72
N ARG A 58 2.94 -21.94 -6.21
CA ARG A 58 3.57 -23.22 -5.84
C ARG A 58 4.89 -23.36 -6.59
N SER A 59 5.88 -23.95 -5.93
CA SER A 59 7.08 -24.40 -6.63
C SER A 59 6.69 -25.48 -7.66
N ARG A 60 7.36 -25.50 -8.81
CA ARG A 60 7.21 -26.56 -9.82
C ARG A 60 7.54 -27.96 -9.27
N LEU A 61 8.35 -28.02 -8.23
CA LEU A 61 8.74 -29.26 -7.56
C LEU A 61 7.76 -29.68 -6.46
N ALA A 62 6.75 -28.88 -6.14
CA ALA A 62 5.75 -29.24 -5.14
C ALA A 62 4.87 -30.38 -5.67
N LEU A 63 4.49 -31.31 -4.80
CA LEU A 63 3.47 -32.30 -5.12
C LEU A 63 2.17 -31.58 -5.51
N THR A 64 1.50 -32.08 -6.53
CA THR A 64 0.16 -31.65 -6.94
C THR A 64 -0.91 -32.31 -6.05
N LEU A 65 -2.16 -31.85 -6.18
CA LEU A 65 -3.27 -32.49 -5.48
C LEU A 65 -3.45 -33.94 -5.95
N SER A 66 -3.39 -34.19 -7.26
CA SER A 66 -3.49 -35.54 -7.83
C SER A 66 -2.37 -36.46 -7.30
N GLU A 67 -1.12 -36.00 -7.25
CA GLU A 67 -0.03 -36.79 -6.65
C GLU A 67 -0.30 -37.07 -5.16
N ARG A 68 -0.91 -36.14 -4.42
CA ARG A 68 -1.29 -36.36 -3.02
C ARG A 68 -2.43 -37.36 -2.87
N GLU A 69 -3.37 -37.41 -3.82
CA GLU A 69 -4.45 -38.41 -3.85
C GLU A 69 -3.89 -39.81 -4.07
N GLU A 70 -2.94 -39.97 -4.99
CA GLU A 70 -2.23 -41.22 -5.21
C GLU A 70 -1.43 -41.67 -3.99
N ILE A 71 -0.78 -40.75 -3.28
CA ILE A 71 -0.17 -41.06 -1.97
C ILE A 71 -1.24 -41.57 -1.00
N SER A 72 -2.40 -40.91 -0.92
CA SER A 72 -3.47 -41.29 0.00
C SER A 72 -4.03 -42.67 -0.30
N ARG A 73 -4.25 -43.00 -1.59
CA ARG A 73 -4.72 -44.31 -2.05
C ARG A 73 -3.67 -45.39 -1.81
N GLY A 74 -2.41 -45.12 -2.17
CA GLY A 74 -1.31 -46.05 -1.95
C GLY A 74 -1.09 -46.38 -0.48
N LEU A 75 -1.26 -45.42 0.43
CA LEU A 75 -1.21 -45.68 1.87
C LEU A 75 -2.37 -46.56 2.36
N ARG A 76 -3.59 -46.34 1.85
CA ARG A 76 -4.76 -47.18 2.17
C ARG A 76 -4.59 -48.61 1.65
N ALA A 77 -4.01 -48.77 0.46
CA ALA A 77 -3.63 -50.05 -0.12
C ALA A 77 -2.36 -50.68 0.51
N GLN A 78 -1.88 -50.13 1.63
CA GLN A 78 -0.71 -50.60 2.37
C GLN A 78 0.60 -50.65 1.57
N LEU A 79 0.71 -49.92 0.47
CA LEU A 79 1.94 -49.85 -0.32
C LEU A 79 3.09 -49.22 0.48
N SER A 80 4.30 -49.64 0.15
CA SER A 80 5.51 -49.03 0.70
C SER A 80 5.69 -47.60 0.15
N LEU A 81 6.29 -46.71 0.96
CA LEU A 81 6.58 -45.34 0.52
C LEU A 81 7.51 -45.31 -0.71
N ARG A 82 8.39 -46.31 -0.87
CA ARG A 82 9.27 -46.46 -2.05
C ARG A 82 8.47 -46.83 -3.30
N SER A 83 7.48 -47.71 -3.18
CA SER A 83 6.60 -48.09 -4.29
C SER A 83 5.76 -46.91 -4.77
N ILE A 84 5.16 -46.16 -3.84
CA ILE A 84 4.40 -44.94 -4.14
C ILE A 84 5.29 -43.90 -4.83
N ALA A 85 6.51 -43.71 -4.33
CA ALA A 85 7.47 -42.78 -4.91
C ALA A 85 7.86 -43.15 -6.35
N ARG A 86 8.06 -44.43 -6.64
CA ARG A 86 8.36 -44.94 -7.98
C ARG A 86 7.21 -44.69 -8.95
N LEU A 87 5.97 -44.98 -8.53
CA LEU A 87 4.76 -44.75 -9.32
C LEU A 87 4.64 -43.27 -9.72
N LEU A 88 4.88 -42.37 -8.78
CA LEU A 88 4.81 -40.92 -8.98
C LEU A 88 6.06 -40.31 -9.61
N ARG A 89 7.11 -41.11 -9.88
CA ARG A 89 8.43 -40.64 -10.34
C ARG A 89 9.00 -39.53 -9.44
N ARG A 90 8.85 -39.69 -8.12
CA ARG A 90 9.38 -38.78 -7.09
C ARG A 90 10.42 -39.48 -6.22
N ALA A 91 11.25 -38.70 -5.56
CA ALA A 91 12.16 -39.22 -4.54
C ALA A 91 11.36 -39.79 -3.35
N SER A 92 11.78 -40.96 -2.83
CA SER A 92 11.18 -41.60 -1.66
C SER A 92 11.20 -40.70 -0.41
N SER A 93 12.23 -39.88 -0.27
CA SER A 93 12.36 -38.89 0.81
C SER A 93 11.31 -37.77 0.71
N THR A 94 10.79 -37.46 -0.48
CA THR A 94 9.71 -36.47 -0.67
C THR A 94 8.40 -37.03 -0.14
N ILE A 95 8.05 -38.25 -0.53
CA ILE A 95 6.83 -38.93 -0.06
C ILE A 95 6.89 -39.16 1.45
N SER A 96 8.02 -39.62 1.97
CA SER A 96 8.21 -39.83 3.41
C SER A 96 8.01 -38.55 4.23
N ARG A 97 8.62 -37.44 3.81
CA ARG A 97 8.45 -36.14 4.49
C ARG A 97 7.03 -35.61 4.40
N GLU A 98 6.36 -35.80 3.26
CA GLU A 98 4.97 -35.39 3.08
C GLU A 98 4.04 -36.16 4.00
N VAL A 99 4.14 -37.49 4.03
CA VAL A 99 3.30 -38.35 4.87
C VAL A 99 3.55 -38.08 6.34
N ARG A 100 4.81 -38.01 6.77
CA ARG A 100 5.18 -37.73 8.18
C ARG A 100 4.59 -36.41 8.67
N ARG A 101 4.68 -35.36 7.84
CA ARG A 101 4.22 -34.01 8.21
C ARG A 101 2.69 -33.89 8.31
N ASN A 102 1.95 -34.72 7.57
CA ASN A 102 0.50 -34.59 7.45
C ASN A 102 -0.26 -35.77 8.10
N GLY A 103 0.21 -36.26 9.25
CA GLY A 103 -0.54 -37.23 10.07
C GLY A 103 -0.13 -38.70 9.90
N GLY A 104 1.00 -38.98 9.23
CA GLY A 104 1.53 -40.34 9.10
C GLY A 104 0.65 -41.24 8.24
N ARG A 105 0.94 -42.56 8.22
CA ARG A 105 0.24 -43.51 7.33
C ARG A 105 -1.27 -43.59 7.60
N ILE A 106 -1.69 -43.44 8.86
CA ILE A 106 -3.09 -43.60 9.29
C ILE A 106 -3.91 -42.32 9.02
N GLY A 107 -3.35 -41.17 9.39
CA GLY A 107 -4.03 -39.87 9.36
C GLY A 107 -3.92 -39.11 8.05
N TYR A 108 -3.08 -39.56 7.10
CA TYR A 108 -2.86 -38.84 5.85
C TYR A 108 -4.14 -38.70 5.02
N ARG A 109 -4.42 -37.47 4.57
CA ARG A 109 -5.52 -37.13 3.65
C ARG A 109 -5.03 -36.13 2.62
N ALA A 110 -5.29 -36.38 1.34
CA ALA A 110 -4.76 -35.59 0.24
C ALA A 110 -5.18 -34.10 0.30
N THR A 111 -6.48 -33.83 0.37
CA THR A 111 -7.05 -32.47 0.40
C THR A 111 -6.55 -31.65 1.59
N ARG A 112 -6.57 -32.24 2.80
CA ARG A 112 -6.04 -31.59 4.02
C ARG A 112 -4.55 -31.31 3.93
N SER A 113 -3.77 -32.25 3.38
CA SER A 113 -2.32 -32.10 3.19
C SER A 113 -1.98 -31.01 2.18
N ASP A 114 -2.79 -30.91 1.12
CA ASP A 114 -2.68 -29.90 0.09
C ASP A 114 -2.93 -28.49 0.65
N GLN A 115 -4.04 -28.32 1.37
CA GLN A 115 -4.40 -27.08 2.05
C GLN A 115 -3.36 -26.68 3.10
N ALA A 116 -2.94 -27.61 3.97
CA ALA A 116 -1.92 -27.35 4.98
C ALA A 116 -0.57 -26.95 4.33
N THR A 117 -0.22 -27.55 3.20
CA THR A 117 0.98 -27.18 2.45
C THR A 117 0.86 -25.80 1.84
N TRP A 118 -0.31 -25.45 1.30
CA TRP A 118 -0.61 -24.12 0.82
C TRP A 118 -0.42 -23.11 1.95
N GLU A 119 -1.08 -23.28 3.10
CA GLU A 119 -0.98 -22.40 4.27
C GLU A 119 0.45 -22.24 4.78
N ARG A 120 1.19 -23.35 4.95
CA ARG A 120 2.60 -23.34 5.36
C ARG A 120 3.50 -22.57 4.39
N ALA A 121 3.14 -22.49 3.10
CA ALA A 121 3.90 -21.72 2.13
C ALA A 121 3.90 -20.21 2.41
N LEU A 122 3.00 -19.70 3.25
CA LEU A 122 3.01 -18.29 3.69
C LEU A 122 4.32 -17.93 4.43
N ARG A 123 4.93 -18.89 5.14
CA ARG A 123 6.19 -18.73 5.91
C ARG A 123 6.28 -17.36 6.60
N PRO A 124 5.33 -17.02 7.48
CA PRO A 124 5.29 -15.70 8.09
C PRO A 124 6.59 -15.47 8.86
N LYS A 125 7.33 -14.42 8.50
CA LYS A 125 8.49 -13.96 9.25
C LYS A 125 8.07 -12.81 10.17
N PRO A 126 8.47 -12.81 11.45
CA PRO A 126 8.25 -11.64 12.30
C PRO A 126 8.92 -10.43 11.63
N CYS A 127 8.19 -9.32 11.54
CA CYS A 127 8.78 -8.10 11.02
C CYS A 127 9.81 -7.55 12.01
N LYS A 128 10.83 -6.84 11.54
CA LYS A 128 11.94 -6.35 12.38
C LYS A 128 11.49 -5.59 13.63
N LEU A 129 10.40 -4.83 13.53
CA LEU A 129 9.83 -4.07 14.64
C LEU A 129 9.14 -4.95 15.69
N ALA A 130 8.65 -6.14 15.34
CA ALA A 130 7.94 -7.02 16.26
C ALA A 130 8.83 -7.48 17.42
N CYS A 131 10.12 -7.70 17.13
CA CYS A 131 11.10 -8.12 18.13
C CYS A 131 11.77 -6.94 18.86
N ARG A 132 11.38 -5.68 18.58
CA ARG A 132 12.14 -4.48 19.01
C ARG A 132 11.24 -3.40 19.61
N ARG A 133 10.74 -3.67 20.82
CA ARG A 133 9.83 -2.76 21.54
C ARG A 133 10.41 -1.36 21.78
N ALA A 134 11.71 -1.24 22.07
CA ALA A 134 12.38 0.06 22.26
C ALA A 134 12.38 0.91 20.98
N LEU A 135 12.64 0.26 19.83
CA LEU A 135 12.61 0.91 18.53
C LEU A 135 11.19 1.37 18.17
N CYS A 136 10.17 0.55 18.45
CA CYS A 136 8.76 0.96 18.28
C CYS A 136 8.42 2.20 19.10
N ARG A 137 8.78 2.23 20.39
CA ARG A 137 8.56 3.41 21.27
C ARG A 137 9.22 4.67 20.71
N THR A 138 10.46 4.56 20.23
CA THR A 138 11.20 5.67 19.62
C THR A 138 10.51 6.19 18.36
N ILE A 139 10.04 5.29 17.49
CA ILE A 139 9.31 5.64 16.27
C ILE A 139 7.98 6.32 16.62
N SER A 140 7.21 5.77 17.57
CA SER A 140 5.94 6.33 18.03
C SER A 140 6.10 7.75 18.56
N SER A 141 7.03 7.98 19.49
CA SER A 141 7.29 9.31 20.05
C SER A 141 7.68 10.33 18.97
N LYS A 142 8.47 9.93 17.97
CA LYS A 142 8.84 10.83 16.86
C LYS A 142 7.67 11.13 15.92
N LEU A 143 6.84 10.12 15.63
CA LEU A 143 5.61 10.34 14.87
C LEU A 143 4.70 11.31 15.62
N GLU A 144 4.53 11.17 16.93
CA GLU A 144 3.74 12.08 17.77
C GLU A 144 4.22 13.53 17.64
N ARG A 145 5.55 13.73 17.60
CA ARG A 145 6.22 15.02 17.33
C ARG A 145 6.18 15.46 15.86
N LYS A 146 5.34 14.83 15.03
CA LYS A 146 5.10 15.14 13.60
C LYS A 146 6.31 14.94 12.68
N TRP A 147 7.26 14.08 13.07
CA TRP A 147 8.33 13.67 12.17
C TRP A 147 7.79 12.74 11.08
N SER A 148 8.21 12.94 9.83
CA SER A 148 7.86 12.03 8.76
C SER A 148 8.61 10.70 8.90
N PRO A 149 8.06 9.57 8.40
CA PRO A 149 8.79 8.29 8.37
C PRO A 149 10.18 8.37 7.72
N GLN A 150 10.35 9.23 6.70
CA GLN A 150 11.64 9.50 6.07
C GLN A 150 12.62 10.19 7.04
N GLN A 151 12.16 11.22 7.75
CA GLN A 151 12.98 11.91 8.76
C GLN A 151 13.39 10.97 9.90
N ILE A 152 12.45 10.12 10.35
CA ILE A 152 12.72 9.12 11.39
C ILE A 152 13.79 8.13 10.92
N ALA A 153 13.63 7.56 9.71
CA ALA A 153 14.61 6.63 9.15
C ALA A 153 16.01 7.27 8.98
N GLY A 154 16.06 8.51 8.48
CA GLY A 154 17.32 9.25 8.36
C GLY A 154 17.97 9.57 9.72
N TRP A 155 17.16 9.92 10.72
CA TRP A 155 17.66 10.10 12.09
C TRP A 155 18.19 8.82 12.69
N LEU A 156 17.49 7.69 12.53
CA LEU A 156 17.95 6.38 13.01
C LEU A 156 19.30 6.00 12.37
N LYS A 157 19.48 6.26 11.07
CA LYS A 157 20.75 6.01 10.38
C LYS A 157 21.91 6.83 10.96
N ARG A 158 21.66 8.09 11.35
CA ARG A 158 22.68 8.95 11.98
C ARG A 158 22.94 8.62 13.44
N LYS A 159 21.90 8.25 14.20
CA LYS A 159 22.01 7.94 15.64
C LYS A 159 22.64 6.56 15.88
N HIS A 160 22.47 5.64 14.94
CA HIS A 160 22.97 4.27 15.01
C HIS A 160 23.75 3.93 13.72
N PRO A 161 24.94 4.53 13.51
CA PRO A 161 25.72 4.30 12.30
C PRO A 161 26.19 2.84 12.19
N ASP A 162 26.65 2.25 13.28
CA ASP A 162 27.26 0.90 13.29
C ASP A 162 26.29 -0.20 13.73
N ASP A 163 25.09 0.19 14.20
CA ASP A 163 24.08 -0.74 14.67
C ASP A 163 22.95 -0.86 13.65
N GLU A 164 23.14 -1.75 12.68
CA GLU A 164 22.13 -2.10 11.67
C GLU A 164 20.79 -2.48 12.29
N GLN A 165 20.85 -3.13 13.44
CA GLN A 165 19.74 -3.71 14.15
C GLN A 165 18.79 -2.60 14.66
N HIS A 166 19.31 -1.42 15.02
CA HIS A 166 18.53 -0.24 15.40
C HIS A 166 18.10 0.66 14.22
N ARG A 167 18.45 0.31 12.98
CA ARG A 167 18.00 1.03 11.77
C ARG A 167 16.75 0.40 11.15
N VAL A 168 15.84 1.23 10.64
CA VAL A 168 14.74 0.80 9.76
C VAL A 168 14.54 1.76 8.61
N SER A 169 14.14 1.24 7.45
CA SER A 169 13.73 2.07 6.33
C SER A 169 12.37 2.73 6.60
N HIS A 170 12.14 3.89 5.99
CA HIS A 170 10.85 4.57 6.05
C HIS A 170 9.71 3.70 5.50
N GLU A 171 10.00 2.86 4.51
CA GLU A 171 9.07 1.87 3.97
C GLU A 171 8.66 0.83 5.03
N THR A 172 9.59 0.42 5.90
CA THR A 172 9.27 -0.49 7.02
C THR A 172 8.29 0.18 7.99
N ILE A 173 8.50 1.46 8.30
CA ILE A 173 7.60 2.26 9.14
C ILE A 173 6.22 2.36 8.47
N TYR A 174 6.14 2.74 7.19
CA TYR A 174 4.87 2.81 6.46
C TYR A 174 4.13 1.47 6.43
N ARG A 175 4.80 0.37 6.08
CA ARG A 175 4.17 -0.95 6.07
C ARG A 175 3.63 -1.34 7.43
N SER A 176 4.32 -0.98 8.51
CA SER A 176 3.89 -1.26 9.87
C SER A 176 2.73 -0.38 10.34
N LEU A 177 2.60 0.85 9.83
CA LEU A 177 1.46 1.72 10.08
C LEU A 177 0.21 1.32 9.26
N PHE A 178 0.38 0.90 8.00
CA PHE A 178 -0.75 0.55 7.14
C PHE A 178 -1.21 -0.90 7.30
N ILE A 179 -0.31 -1.85 7.54
CA ILE A 179 -0.64 -3.28 7.70
C ILE A 179 -0.86 -3.56 9.19
N GLN A 180 -2.07 -3.29 9.67
CA GLN A 180 -2.45 -3.42 11.08
C GLN A 180 -2.30 -4.84 11.64
N THR A 181 -2.41 -5.87 10.79
CA THR A 181 -2.19 -7.27 11.19
C THR A 181 -0.76 -7.55 11.69
N ARG A 182 0.18 -6.61 11.52
CA ARG A 182 1.51 -6.70 12.13
C ARG A 182 1.51 -6.42 13.63
N GLY A 183 0.57 -5.61 14.14
CA GLY A 183 0.43 -5.31 15.57
C GLY A 183 1.62 -4.60 16.23
N VAL A 184 2.55 -4.01 15.45
CA VAL A 184 3.80 -3.43 16.00
C VAL A 184 3.73 -1.94 16.29
N LEU A 185 2.82 -1.22 15.64
CA LEU A 185 2.58 0.22 15.81
C LEU A 185 1.07 0.45 15.92
N LYS A 186 0.64 1.33 16.83
CA LYS A 186 -0.77 1.65 17.04
C LYS A 186 -1.37 2.34 15.80
N LYS A 187 -2.64 2.03 15.50
CA LYS A 187 -3.38 2.63 14.38
C LYS A 187 -3.50 4.15 14.48
N GLU A 188 -3.64 4.68 15.70
CA GLU A 188 -3.75 6.11 16.01
C GLU A 188 -2.56 6.93 15.47
N LEU A 189 -1.38 6.31 15.34
CA LEU A 189 -0.19 6.97 14.83
C LEU A 189 -0.34 7.45 13.37
N LEU A 190 -1.31 6.89 12.62
CA LEU A 190 -1.65 7.39 11.28
C LEU A 190 -2.12 8.86 11.29
N ALA A 191 -2.73 9.33 12.39
CA ALA A 191 -3.18 10.71 12.53
C ALA A 191 -2.02 11.73 12.59
N HIS A 192 -0.79 11.27 12.83
CA HIS A 192 0.39 12.13 12.86
C HIS A 192 1.13 12.19 11.52
N LEU A 193 0.72 11.39 10.53
CA LEU A 193 1.23 11.53 9.17
C LEU A 193 0.66 12.78 8.51
N ARG A 194 1.48 13.46 7.70
CA ARG A 194 1.05 14.63 6.89
C ARG A 194 -0.15 14.32 6.00
N ALA A 195 -0.24 13.08 5.52
CA ALA A 195 -1.41 12.57 4.81
C ALA A 195 -2.12 11.55 5.72
N THR A 196 -3.17 11.99 6.41
CA THR A 196 -4.00 11.17 7.27
C THR A 196 -4.92 10.27 6.45
N ARG A 197 -4.37 9.15 5.95
CA ARG A 197 -5.09 8.17 5.12
C ARG A 197 -5.23 6.86 5.89
N ALA A 198 -6.40 6.24 5.82
CA ALA A 198 -6.63 4.93 6.42
C ALA A 198 -5.91 3.79 5.68
N ILE A 199 -5.77 3.94 4.36
CA ILE A 199 -5.07 2.99 3.49
C ILE A 199 -4.06 3.72 2.62
N ARG A 200 -2.98 3.02 2.27
CA ARG A 200 -1.94 3.54 1.39
C ARG A 200 -2.46 3.64 -0.03
N ARG A 201 -2.28 4.80 -0.64
CA ARG A 201 -2.56 5.02 -2.07
C ARG A 201 -1.34 4.63 -2.90
N SER A 202 -1.60 4.22 -4.15
CA SER A 202 -0.52 4.05 -5.13
C SER A 202 0.25 5.36 -5.32
N ARG A 203 1.54 5.25 -5.63
CA ARG A 203 2.36 6.38 -6.08
C ARG A 203 1.87 6.98 -7.40
N HIS A 204 1.13 6.19 -8.18
CA HIS A 204 0.53 6.60 -9.45
C HIS A 204 -0.85 7.23 -9.26
N ALA A 205 -1.38 7.25 -8.02
CA ALA A 205 -2.63 7.92 -7.73
C ALA A 205 -2.44 9.44 -7.82
N SER A 206 -2.85 10.00 -8.95
CA SER A 206 -2.85 11.43 -9.22
C SER A 206 -4.19 11.81 -9.84
N LEU A 207 -4.80 12.88 -9.33
CA LEU A 207 -6.00 13.46 -9.92
C LEU A 207 -5.71 14.06 -11.31
N LYS A 208 -4.46 14.48 -11.55
CA LYS A 208 -4.04 15.15 -12.79
C LYS A 208 -4.25 14.33 -14.06
N ARG A 209 -4.28 12.99 -13.96
CA ARG A 209 -4.48 12.10 -15.12
C ARG A 209 -5.92 12.06 -15.59
N ASP A 210 -6.87 12.35 -14.71
CA ASP A 210 -8.30 12.39 -15.01
C ASP A 210 -8.75 13.82 -15.40
N GLY A 211 -7.81 14.70 -15.78
CA GLY A 211 -8.07 16.12 -16.02
C GLY A 211 -8.39 16.94 -14.75
N LEU A 212 -8.49 16.29 -13.59
CA LEU A 212 -8.85 16.91 -12.33
C LEU A 212 -7.62 17.55 -11.66
N GLY A 213 -7.68 18.87 -11.42
CA GLY A 213 -6.59 19.64 -10.81
C GLY A 213 -5.52 20.11 -11.80
N GLN A 214 -5.80 20.04 -13.10
CA GLN A 214 -5.13 20.89 -14.09
C GLN A 214 -5.94 22.17 -14.22
N ILE A 215 -5.25 23.32 -14.19
CA ILE A 215 -5.88 24.60 -14.52
C ILE A 215 -6.08 24.58 -16.04
N ARG A 216 -7.34 24.69 -16.47
CA ARG A 216 -7.70 24.73 -17.88
C ARG A 216 -7.02 25.94 -18.54
N ASP A 217 -6.42 25.75 -19.70
CA ASP A 217 -5.74 26.80 -20.48
C ASP A 217 -4.60 27.51 -19.70
N ALA A 218 -3.97 26.80 -18.75
CA ALA A 218 -2.86 27.34 -17.99
C ALA A 218 -1.62 27.52 -18.86
N VAL A 219 -1.15 28.76 -18.96
CA VAL A 219 0.13 29.10 -19.58
C VAL A 219 1.26 28.48 -18.76
N SER A 220 2.12 27.72 -19.43
CA SER A 220 3.23 27.03 -18.77
C SER A 220 4.23 28.03 -18.20
N ILE A 221 4.78 27.76 -17.01
CA ILE A 221 5.91 28.54 -16.47
C ILE A 221 7.09 28.56 -17.45
N ARG A 222 7.22 27.54 -18.31
CA ARG A 222 8.28 27.44 -19.32
C ARG A 222 8.14 28.44 -20.46
N GLU A 223 6.94 28.99 -20.67
CA GLU A 223 6.68 30.00 -21.71
C GLU A 223 6.99 31.42 -21.23
N ARG A 224 7.41 31.59 -19.97
CA ARG A 224 7.79 32.91 -19.45
C ARG A 224 9.05 33.43 -20.16
N PRO A 225 9.10 34.73 -20.52
CA PRO A 225 10.31 35.35 -21.02
C PRO A 225 11.48 35.21 -20.04
N ALA A 226 12.69 35.01 -20.55
CA ALA A 226 13.88 34.83 -19.73
C ALA A 226 14.14 36.01 -18.75
N THR A 227 13.77 37.22 -19.16
CA THR A 227 13.86 38.45 -18.36
C THR A 227 13.13 38.37 -17.00
N VAL A 228 12.11 37.51 -16.88
CA VAL A 228 11.34 37.31 -15.63
C VAL A 228 12.11 36.46 -14.61
N GLU A 229 13.01 35.58 -15.06
CA GLU A 229 13.75 34.69 -14.15
C GLU A 229 14.89 35.40 -13.44
N ASP A 230 15.56 36.33 -14.14
CA ASP A 230 16.68 37.10 -13.59
C ASP A 230 16.24 38.12 -12.54
N ARG A 231 14.93 38.38 -12.41
CA ARG A 231 14.32 39.28 -11.40
C ARG A 231 14.92 40.70 -11.43
N ALA A 232 15.54 41.09 -12.53
CA ALA A 232 16.30 42.33 -12.66
C ALA A 232 15.41 43.55 -12.97
N ILE A 233 14.18 43.33 -13.45
CA ILE A 233 13.27 44.40 -13.88
C ILE A 233 12.07 44.46 -12.91
N PRO A 234 11.79 45.63 -12.30
CA PRO A 234 10.58 45.85 -11.52
C PRO A 234 9.29 45.70 -12.35
N GLY A 235 8.22 45.21 -11.73
CA GLY A 235 6.88 45.16 -12.31
C GLY A 235 6.41 43.75 -12.69
N HIS A 236 7.22 42.73 -12.45
CA HIS A 236 6.78 41.33 -12.57
C HIS A 236 6.18 40.87 -11.25
N TRP A 237 4.89 40.54 -11.26
CA TRP A 237 4.17 40.08 -10.07
C TRP A 237 3.94 38.57 -10.11
N GLU A 238 4.17 37.93 -8.97
CA GLU A 238 3.83 36.53 -8.73
C GLU A 238 2.58 36.47 -7.85
N GLY A 239 1.53 35.87 -8.39
CA GLY A 239 0.24 35.73 -7.73
C GLY A 239 0.01 34.33 -7.19
N ASP A 240 -0.28 34.21 -5.90
CA ASP A 240 -0.70 32.95 -5.26
C ASP A 240 -2.01 33.15 -4.49
N LEU A 241 -2.84 32.11 -4.42
CA LEU A 241 -4.06 32.11 -3.60
C LEU A 241 -3.87 31.19 -2.40
N ILE A 242 -3.90 31.77 -1.20
CA ILE A 242 -3.85 31.03 0.06
C ILE A 242 -5.28 30.65 0.46
N ALA A 243 -5.54 29.36 0.60
CA ALA A 243 -6.79 28.84 1.13
C ALA A 243 -6.61 28.40 2.59
N GLY A 244 -7.32 29.06 3.50
CA GLY A 244 -7.35 28.75 4.92
C GLY A 244 -8.49 27.82 5.33
N SER A 245 -8.57 27.53 6.62
CA SER A 245 -9.73 26.85 7.21
C SER A 245 -11.01 27.69 7.06
N ARG A 246 -12.18 27.05 7.14
CA ARG A 246 -13.50 27.71 7.08
C ARG A 246 -13.77 28.51 5.79
N ASN A 247 -13.27 28.04 4.65
CA ASN A 247 -13.42 28.71 3.34
C ASN A 247 -12.97 30.18 3.37
N SER A 248 -11.84 30.46 4.01
CA SER A 248 -11.19 31.77 3.94
C SER A 248 -10.12 31.78 2.85
N PHE A 249 -9.99 32.89 2.14
CA PHE A 249 -9.09 33.02 1.00
C PHE A 249 -8.37 34.38 1.03
N ILE A 250 -7.07 34.35 0.74
CA ILE A 250 -6.24 35.55 0.60
C ILE A 250 -5.49 35.42 -0.73
N ALA A 251 -5.70 36.38 -1.63
CA ALA A 251 -4.86 36.56 -2.80
C ALA A 251 -3.58 37.27 -2.37
N THR A 252 -2.46 36.77 -2.85
CA THR A 252 -1.14 37.33 -2.59
C THR A 252 -0.51 37.73 -3.91
N LEU A 253 0.04 38.95 -3.96
CA LEU A 253 0.77 39.45 -5.11
C LEU A 253 2.15 39.89 -4.61
N VAL A 254 3.19 39.23 -5.09
CA VAL A 254 4.58 39.51 -4.72
C VAL A 254 5.31 40.07 -5.92
N GLU A 255 5.81 41.29 -5.82
CA GLU A 255 6.66 41.88 -6.85
C GLU A 255 8.04 41.21 -6.82
N ARG A 256 8.48 40.66 -7.95
CA ARG A 256 9.62 39.72 -8.01
C ARG A 256 10.98 40.38 -7.83
N HIS A 257 11.12 41.68 -8.05
CA HIS A 257 12.38 42.42 -7.86
C HIS A 257 12.51 42.91 -6.40
N SER A 258 11.62 43.81 -5.96
CA SER A 258 11.56 44.45 -4.64
C SER A 258 11.07 43.54 -3.51
N ARG A 259 10.42 42.41 -3.81
CA ARG A 259 9.73 41.54 -2.83
C ARG A 259 8.59 42.23 -2.09
N TYR A 260 8.10 43.36 -2.59
CA TYR A 260 6.93 43.99 -2.03
C TYR A 260 5.71 43.07 -2.14
N VAL A 261 4.96 42.91 -1.03
CA VAL A 261 3.84 41.97 -0.93
C VAL A 261 2.55 42.73 -0.72
N LEU A 262 1.56 42.44 -1.56
CA LEU A 262 0.17 42.84 -1.37
C LEU A 262 -0.67 41.61 -0.97
N LEU A 263 -1.53 41.79 0.02
CA LEU A 263 -2.45 40.76 0.51
C LEU A 263 -3.87 41.29 0.41
N ALA A 264 -4.72 40.61 -0.37
CA ALA A 264 -6.12 40.95 -0.52
C ALA A 264 -7.00 39.80 -0.01
N LYS A 265 -7.91 40.10 0.93
CA LYS A 265 -8.89 39.11 1.38
C LYS A 265 -9.98 38.98 0.34
N VAL A 266 -10.19 37.77 -0.17
CA VAL A 266 -11.22 37.49 -1.18
C VAL A 266 -12.32 36.59 -0.62
N PRO A 267 -13.59 36.77 -1.01
CA PRO A 267 -14.71 36.04 -0.41
C PRO A 267 -14.76 34.57 -0.86
N ASN A 268 -14.23 34.24 -2.04
CA ASN A 268 -14.18 32.88 -2.56
C ASN A 268 -13.00 32.68 -3.53
N LYS A 269 -12.80 31.43 -3.98
CA LYS A 269 -11.71 31.01 -4.89
C LYS A 269 -12.08 31.00 -6.38
N ASN A 270 -13.22 31.56 -6.76
CA ASN A 270 -13.65 31.59 -8.15
C ASN A 270 -12.79 32.60 -8.91
N THR A 271 -12.49 32.30 -10.18
CA THR A 271 -11.64 33.16 -11.02
C THR A 271 -12.11 34.60 -11.05
N ASP A 272 -13.40 34.82 -11.32
CA ASP A 272 -13.98 36.17 -11.44
C ASP A 272 -13.78 37.00 -10.17
N THR A 273 -13.99 36.38 -9.01
CA THR A 273 -13.80 37.02 -7.70
C THR A 273 -12.34 37.41 -7.44
N VAL A 274 -11.40 36.54 -7.82
CA VAL A 274 -9.97 36.77 -7.59
C VAL A 274 -9.40 37.81 -8.56
N VAL A 275 -9.90 37.84 -9.81
CA VAL A 275 -9.47 38.82 -10.82
C VAL A 275 -10.01 40.22 -10.53
N THR A 276 -11.16 40.34 -9.86
CA THR A 276 -11.80 41.63 -9.58
C THR A 276 -11.33 42.29 -8.27
N ALA A 277 -10.60 41.56 -7.42
CA ALA A 277 -10.16 42.00 -6.09
C ALA A 277 -8.82 42.73 -6.11
#